data_AF-A0A2M7GT50-F1
#
_entry.id   AF-A0A2M7GT50-F1
#
_cell.length_a   1.000
_cell.length_b   1.000
_cell.length_c   1.000
_cell.angle_alpha   90.00
_cell.angle_beta   90.00
_cell.angle_gamma   90.00
#
_symmetry.space_group_name_H-M   'P 1'
#
loop_
_entity.id
_entity.type
_entity.pdbx_description
1 polymer ?
#
loop_
_entity_poly.entity_id
_entity_poly.type
_entity_poly.pdbx_seq_one_letter_code
_entity_poly.pdbx_strand_id
1 'polypeptide(L)'
;MGLTTHASEQMEARGLLMGDVLHVLRNGFVYDTPSPAKQAGYWRYKMTGRSPNSGRREVSVIVIPQNNPVVGIVTVMWADER
;
A
#
# COMPACT_ATOMS: atom_id res chain seq x y z
N MET A 1 -4.91 4.92 -11.37
CA MET A 1 -4.66 4.50 -9.97
C MET A 1 -5.80 5.04 -9.12
N GLY A 2 -6.48 4.18 -8.35
CA GLY A 2 -7.56 4.62 -7.45
C GLY A 2 -7.06 4.66 -6.01
N LEU A 3 -7.12 5.83 -5.36
CA LEU A 3 -6.87 5.98 -3.92
C LEU A 3 -8.22 6.01 -3.20
N THR A 4 -8.42 5.14 -2.21
CA THR A 4 -9.61 5.20 -1.37
C THR A 4 -9.52 6.38 -0.38
N THR A 5 -10.66 6.94 0.04
CA THR A 5 -10.69 7.98 1.08
C THR A 5 -9.97 7.52 2.34
N HIS A 6 -10.20 6.26 2.73
CA HIS A 6 -9.53 5.64 3.87
C HIS A 6 -7.99 5.68 3.72
N ALA A 7 -7.46 5.28 2.57
CA ALA A 7 -6.02 5.34 2.33
C ALA A 7 -5.46 6.77 2.43
N SER A 8 -6.20 7.77 1.93
CA SER A 8 -5.79 9.18 2.03
C SER A 8 -5.72 9.65 3.48
N GLU A 9 -6.73 9.35 4.29
CA GLU A 9 -6.76 9.67 5.73
C GLU A 9 -5.62 8.98 6.49
N GLN A 10 -5.35 7.71 6.17
CA GLN A 10 -4.25 6.96 6.79
C GLN A 10 -2.87 7.55 6.46
N MET A 11 -2.70 8.06 5.24
CA MET A 11 -1.47 8.72 4.81
C MET A 11 -1.26 10.04 5.57
N GLU A 12 -2.30 10.88 5.62
CA GLU A 12 -2.25 12.17 6.33
C GLU A 12 -1.94 11.99 7.82
N ALA A 13 -2.64 11.07 8.49
CA ALA A 13 -2.42 10.78 9.91
C ALA A 13 -1.00 10.28 10.23
N ARG A 14 -0.28 9.75 9.23
CA ARG A 14 1.08 9.20 9.38
C ARG A 14 2.18 10.09 8.80
N GLY A 15 1.82 11.24 8.22
CA GLY A 15 2.75 12.09 7.49
C GLY A 15 3.38 11.40 6.27
N LEU A 16 2.66 10.46 5.65
CA LEU A 16 3.12 9.75 4.45
C LEU A 16 2.65 10.47 3.19
N LEU A 17 3.54 10.60 2.22
CA LEU A 17 3.24 11.26 0.94
C LEU A 17 2.88 10.23 -0.11
N MET A 18 2.17 10.67 -1.15
CA MET A 18 1.91 9.81 -2.33
C MET A 18 3.23 9.33 -2.97
N GLY A 19 4.29 10.14 -2.91
CA GLY A 19 5.62 9.74 -3.36
C GLY A 19 6.17 8.51 -2.62
N ASP A 20 5.86 8.35 -1.33
CA ASP A 20 6.28 7.18 -0.56
C ASP A 20 5.55 5.93 -1.02
N VAL A 21 4.24 6.04 -1.23
CA VAL A 21 3.42 4.95 -1.76
C VAL A 21 3.92 4.52 -3.14
N LEU A 22 4.11 5.46 -4.06
CA LEU A 22 4.63 5.16 -5.40
C LEU A 22 6.03 4.55 -5.36
N HIS A 23 6.88 4.99 -4.43
CA HIS A 23 8.19 4.39 -4.25
C HIS A 23 8.10 2.93 -3.79
N VAL A 24 7.24 2.62 -2.82
CA VAL A 24 6.99 1.24 -2.36
C VAL A 24 6.38 0.39 -3.47
N LEU A 25 5.44 0.91 -4.26
CA LEU A 25 4.87 0.16 -5.38
C LEU A 25 5.91 -0.15 -6.47
N ARG A 26 6.92 0.71 -6.63
CA ARG A 26 7.98 0.52 -7.63
C ARG A 26 9.09 -0.43 -7.15
N ASN A 27 9.48 -0.34 -5.88
CA ASN A 27 10.71 -0.95 -5.36
C ASN A 27 10.49 -1.94 -4.20
N GLY A 28 9.28 -1.99 -3.65
CA GLY A 28 8.94 -2.84 -2.52
C GLY A 28 8.65 -4.28 -2.91
N PHE A 29 8.48 -5.13 -1.90
CA PHE A 29 8.25 -6.56 -2.06
C PHE A 29 7.00 -7.02 -1.31
N VAL A 30 6.38 -8.09 -1.81
CA VAL A 30 5.31 -8.81 -1.10
C VAL A 30 5.95 -10.02 -0.42
N TYR A 31 5.93 -10.03 0.91
CA TYR A 31 6.46 -11.14 1.71
C TYR A 31 5.36 -12.10 2.17
N ASP A 32 4.16 -11.57 2.42
CA ASP A 32 3.03 -12.32 2.96
C ASP A 32 2.22 -12.99 1.84
N THR A 33 1.55 -14.09 2.19
CA THR A 33 0.55 -14.70 1.30
C THR A 33 -0.60 -13.73 1.05
N PRO A 34 -1.07 -13.58 -0.20
CA PRO A 34 -2.19 -12.70 -0.51
C PRO A 34 -3.46 -13.09 0.28
N SER A 35 -4.23 -12.09 0.69
CA SER A 35 -5.52 -12.31 1.38
C SER A 35 -6.69 -11.99 0.45
N PRO A 36 -7.84 -12.66 0.57
CA PRO A 36 -8.98 -12.39 -0.30
C PRO A 36 -9.50 -10.96 -0.12
N ALA A 37 -9.84 -10.30 -1.22
CA ALA A 37 -10.53 -9.01 -1.18
C ALA A 37 -12.03 -9.19 -0.87
N LYS A 38 -12.74 -8.09 -0.60
CA LYS A 38 -14.21 -8.14 -0.39
C LYS A 38 -14.95 -8.59 -1.65
N GLN A 39 -14.44 -8.21 -2.82
CA GLN A 39 -14.98 -8.64 -4.11
C GLN A 39 -14.37 -9.98 -4.49
N ALA A 40 -15.23 -10.96 -4.79
CA ALA A 40 -14.79 -12.29 -5.20
C ALA A 40 -13.90 -12.22 -6.46
N GLY A 41 -12.85 -13.05 -6.49
CA GLY A 41 -11.87 -13.09 -7.57
C GLY A 41 -10.73 -12.08 -7.46
N TYR A 42 -10.77 -11.16 -6.50
CA TYR A 42 -9.70 -10.21 -6.24
C TYR A 42 -8.95 -10.53 -4.94
N TRP A 43 -7.68 -10.13 -4.91
CA TRP A 43 -6.76 -10.40 -3.81
C TRP A 43 -6.08 -9.12 -3.33
N ARG A 44 -5.83 -9.04 -2.02
CA ARG A 44 -5.06 -8.00 -1.37
C ARG A 44 -3.63 -8.47 -1.20
N TYR A 45 -2.70 -7.59 -1.57
CA TYR A 45 -1.27 -7.79 -1.43
C TYR A 45 -0.72 -6.72 -0.51
N LYS A 46 0.07 -7.11 0.49
CA LYS A 46 0.80 -6.19 1.36
C LYS A 46 2.20 -6.01 0.78
N MET A 47 2.43 -4.89 0.09
CA MET A 47 3.75 -4.50 -0.40
C MET A 47 4.45 -3.71 0.69
N THR A 48 5.69 -4.06 1.02
CA THR A 48 6.47 -3.37 2.05
C THR A 48 7.79 -2.89 1.46
N GLY A 49 8.23 -1.70 1.87
CA GLY A 49 9.55 -1.18 1.53
C GLY A 49 9.87 0.13 2.22
N ARG A 50 11.13 0.56 2.11
CA ARG A 50 11.61 1.84 2.62
C ARG A 50 11.55 2.89 1.50
N SER A 51 10.91 4.02 1.76
CA SER A 51 10.92 5.18 0.86
C SER A 51 11.97 6.22 1.30
N PRO A 52 12.40 7.14 0.42
CA PRO A 52 13.31 8.22 0.81
C PRO A 52 12.79 9.10 1.97
N ASN A 53 11.47 9.31 2.07
CA ASN A 53 10.90 10.14 3.14
C ASN A 53 10.51 9.35 4.39
N SER A 54 10.57 8.01 4.35
CA SER A 54 10.26 7.14 5.50
C SER A 54 11.37 7.08 6.56
N GLY A 55 12.51 7.73 6.32
CA GLY A 55 13.67 7.71 7.20
C GLY A 55 14.22 6.29 7.38
N ARG A 56 14.09 5.73 8.59
CA ARG A 56 14.52 4.35 8.92
C ARG A 56 13.36 3.36 9.01
N ARG A 57 12.11 3.80 8.91
CA ARG A 57 10.93 2.94 9.01
C ARG A 57 10.57 2.36 7.65
N GLU A 58 9.87 1.25 7.64
CA GLU A 58 9.31 0.68 6.41
C GLU A 58 7.84 1.04 6.32
N VAL A 59 7.36 1.24 5.09
CA VAL A 59 5.96 1.54 4.77
C VAL A 59 5.36 0.31 4.12
N SER A 60 4.19 -0.09 4.60
CA SER A 60 3.37 -1.14 4.01
C SER A 60 2.16 -0.54 3.30
N VAL A 61 1.95 -0.95 2.05
CA VAL A 61 0.84 -0.55 1.20
C VAL A 61 0.02 -1.79 0.87
N ILE A 62 -1.27 -1.77 1.24
CA ILE A 62 -2.22 -2.80 0.84
C ILE A 62 -2.83 -2.41 -0.49
N VAL A 63 -2.59 -3.24 -1.51
CA VAL A 63 -3.10 -3.04 -2.87
C VAL A 63 -4.03 -4.16 -3.29
N ILE A 64 -4.99 -3.81 -4.15
CA ILE A 64 -5.82 -4.76 -4.89
C ILE A 64 -5.55 -4.51 -6.38
N PRO A 65 -4.84 -5.41 -7.06
CA PRO A 65 -4.74 -5.40 -8.51
C PRO A 65 -6.13 -5.62 -9.11
N GLN A 66 -6.51 -4.79 -10.07
CA GLN A 66 -7.73 -4.96 -10.85
C GLN A 66 -7.37 -5.34 -12.29
N ASN A 67 -8.36 -5.37 -13.18
CA ASN A 67 -8.11 -5.55 -14.60
C ASN A 67 -7.17 -4.43 -15.11
N ASN A 68 -6.19 -4.85 -15.91
CA ASN A 68 -5.04 -4.08 -16.39
C ASN A 68 -5.41 -2.66 -16.89
N PRO A 69 -4.66 -1.58 -16.56
CA PRO A 69 -3.52 -1.44 -15.64
C PRO A 69 -3.89 -0.76 -14.32
N VAL A 70 -5.03 -1.12 -13.72
CA VAL A 70 -5.54 -0.44 -12.52
C VAL A 70 -5.13 -1.17 -11.24
N VAL A 71 -4.45 -0.45 -10.34
CA VAL A 71 -4.23 -0.87 -8.96
C VAL A 71 -4.98 0.08 -8.03
N GLY A 72 -5.76 -0.49 -7.12
CA GLY A 72 -6.42 0.22 -6.04
C GLY A 72 -5.59 0.19 -4.77
N ILE A 73 -5.36 1.34 -4.16
CA ILE A 73 -4.68 1.45 -2.85
C ILE A 73 -5.74 1.51 -1.76
N VAL A 74 -5.73 0.51 -0.89
CA VAL A 74 -6.76 0.33 0.16
C VAL A 74 -6.29 0.93 1.47
N THR A 75 -5.05 0.65 1.87
CA THR A 75 -4.51 1.04 3.17
C THR A 75 -3.02 1.34 3.01
N VAL A 76 -2.56 2.36 3.72
CA VAL A 76 -1.14 2.69 3.85
C VAL A 76 -0.84 2.76 5.34
N MET A 77 0.19 2.05 5.78
CA MET A 77 0.56 1.95 7.18
C MET A 77 2.06 1.82 7.34
N TRP A 78 2.57 2.12 8.53
CA TRP A 78 3.95 1.76 8.84
C TRP A 78 4.04 0.24 9.05
N ALA A 79 5.15 -0.37 8.64
CA ALA A 79 5.30 -1.83 8.70
C ALA A 79 5.39 -2.38 10.14
N ASP A 80 5.80 -1.54 11.09
CA ASP A 80 5.85 -1.81 12.52
C ASP A 80 4.49 -1.67 13.21
N GLU A 81 3.51 -1.03 12.57
CA GLU A 81 2.13 -0.99 13.03
C GLU A 81 1.40 -2.25 12.56
N ARG A 82 0.70 -2.92 13.48
CA ARG A 82 0.00 -4.19 13.22
C ARG A 82 -1.50 -3.98 13.13
#